data_AF-A0A965LVM7-F1
#
_entry.id   AF-A0A965LVM7-F1
#
_cell.length_a   1.000
_cell.length_b   1.000
_cell.length_c   1.000
_cell.angle_alpha   90.00
_cell.angle_beta   90.00
_cell.angle_gamma   90.00
#
_symmetry.space_group_name_H-M   'P 1'
#
loop_
_entity.id
_entity.type
_entity.pdbx_description
1 polymer ?
#
loop_
_entity_poly.entity_id
_entity_poly.type
_entity_poly.pdbx_seq_one_letter_code
_entity_poly.pdbx_strand_id
1 'polypeptide(L)'
;MTRSGPLWSRMRSCCRMRAWPRSRPSPSVFVAERIAPAMRPGLGWAVLGAAVSIGAWRMDRLESLNIEPWSAPGLVPGVLGVLMLVFGLALALSPASVDSDPPEPIAWGKLAGILGLTGIFVFGALGRVPFAIAAAVVMFVWMLTLSWNASPAPRARLVLRIAVTAGIAALVIAHLFQDVFLVRLP
;
A
#
# COMPACT_ATOMS: atom_id res chain seq x y z
N MET A 1 50.56 42.34 -37.43
CA MET A 1 49.34 41.60 -37.06
C MET A 1 49.71 40.59 -35.99
N THR A 2 49.32 40.87 -34.75
CA THR A 2 49.81 40.22 -33.52
C THR A 2 48.67 39.65 -32.70
N ARG A 3 48.94 38.53 -32.00
CA ARG A 3 48.37 38.00 -30.74
C ARG A 3 47.66 36.65 -30.84
N SER A 4 48.47 35.60 -30.78
CA SER A 4 48.16 34.35 -30.09
C SER A 4 48.30 34.56 -28.57
N GLY A 5 47.17 34.67 -27.86
CA GLY A 5 47.13 34.72 -26.40
C GLY A 5 46.94 33.32 -25.80
N PRO A 6 47.65 32.96 -24.71
CA PRO A 6 47.56 31.63 -24.11
C PRO A 6 46.23 31.41 -23.35
N LEU A 7 45.56 30.30 -23.67
CA LEU A 7 44.25 29.82 -23.19
C LEU A 7 44.15 29.55 -21.67
N TRP A 8 45.23 29.70 -20.91
CA TRP A 8 45.32 29.30 -19.51
C TRP A 8 44.71 30.28 -18.49
N SER A 9 44.29 31.48 -18.92
CA SER A 9 43.76 32.51 -18.00
C SER A 9 42.27 32.33 -17.65
N ARG A 10 41.50 31.55 -18.42
CA ARG A 10 40.05 31.38 -18.19
C ARG A 10 39.67 30.32 -17.15
N MET A 11 40.58 29.43 -16.74
CA MET A 11 40.25 28.34 -15.81
C MET A 11 40.26 28.74 -14.33
N ARG A 12 40.87 29.87 -13.95
CA ARG A 12 40.94 30.28 -12.53
C ARG A 12 39.67 30.99 -12.02
N SER A 13 38.75 31.35 -12.91
CA SER A 13 37.55 32.13 -12.57
C SER A 13 36.38 31.29 -12.03
N CYS A 14 36.39 29.96 -12.22
CA CYS A 14 35.33 29.08 -11.71
C CYS A 14 35.52 28.65 -10.24
N CYS A 15 36.68 28.91 -9.63
CA CYS A 15 36.93 28.65 -8.21
C CYS A 15 36.52 29.83 -7.31
N ARG A 16 35.53 30.65 -7.71
CA ARG A 16 34.89 31.59 -6.79
C ARG A 16 33.87 30.83 -5.95
N MET A 17 34.40 30.27 -4.85
CA MET A 17 33.73 29.92 -3.60
C MET A 17 32.25 30.33 -3.54
N ARG A 18 31.37 29.39 -3.88
CA ARG A 18 29.99 29.42 -3.44
C ARG A 18 30.00 28.88 -2.02
N ALA A 19 30.21 29.78 -1.05
CA ALA A 19 30.22 29.45 0.37
C ALA A 19 28.90 28.75 0.73
N TRP A 20 28.99 27.45 0.97
CA TRP A 20 27.87 26.63 1.42
C TRP A 20 27.66 26.95 2.91
N PRO A 21 26.52 27.53 3.34
CA PRO A 21 26.29 27.79 4.74
C PRO A 21 26.26 26.47 5.52
N ARG A 22 27.31 26.23 6.32
CA ARG A 22 27.50 25.04 7.18
C ARG A 22 26.71 25.12 8.50
N SER A 23 25.59 25.83 8.55
CA SER A 23 24.68 25.72 9.69
C SER A 23 23.88 24.44 9.53
N ARG A 24 24.39 23.32 10.08
CA ARG A 24 23.60 22.08 10.23
C ARG A 24 22.36 22.45 11.05
N PRO A 25 21.13 22.28 10.53
CA PRO A 25 19.94 22.53 11.33
C PRO A 25 19.99 21.69 12.60
N SER A 26 19.51 22.25 13.71
CA SER A 26 19.41 21.56 14.99
C SER A 26 18.60 20.26 14.84
N PRO A 27 18.94 19.17 15.57
CA PRO A 27 18.34 17.85 15.40
C PRO A 27 16.80 17.87 15.44
N SER A 28 16.20 18.72 16.28
CA SER A 28 14.75 18.87 16.43
C SER A 28 14.06 19.41 15.18
N VAL A 29 14.68 20.36 14.47
CA VAL A 29 14.14 20.95 13.22
C VAL A 29 14.19 19.93 12.09
N PHE A 30 15.27 19.14 12.01
CA PHE A 30 15.43 18.07 11.02
C PHE A 30 14.43 16.92 11.18
N VAL A 31 14.00 16.67 12.41
CA VAL A 31 12.99 15.64 12.74
C VAL A 31 11.59 16.19 12.43
N ALA A 32 11.27 17.41 12.86
CA ALA A 32 9.97 18.04 12.60
C ALA A 32 9.67 18.19 11.09
N GLU A 33 10.65 18.62 10.30
CA GLU A 33 10.48 18.84 8.86
C GLU A 33 10.34 17.52 8.06
N ARG A 34 10.90 16.42 8.57
CA ARG A 34 10.73 15.07 7.99
C ARG A 34 9.43 14.38 8.36
N ILE A 35 8.88 14.65 9.55
CA ILE A 35 7.66 13.97 10.03
C ILE A 35 6.40 14.62 9.44
N ALA A 36 6.39 15.94 9.23
CA ALA A 36 5.23 16.68 8.75
C ALA A 36 4.57 16.14 7.45
N PRO A 37 5.30 15.71 6.40
CA PRO A 37 4.68 15.19 5.18
C PRO A 37 4.13 13.76 5.35
N ALA A 38 4.78 12.88 6.12
CA ALA A 38 4.37 11.49 6.33
C ALA A 38 3.16 11.36 7.27
N MET A 39 3.00 12.31 8.20
CA MET A 39 1.90 12.30 9.17
C MET A 39 0.53 12.47 8.53
N ARG A 40 0.43 13.23 7.42
CA ARG A 40 -0.85 13.54 6.75
C ARG A 40 -1.58 12.31 6.21
N PRO A 41 -0.99 11.45 5.37
CA PRO A 41 -1.66 10.25 4.88
C PRO A 41 -1.91 9.22 5.99
N GLY A 42 -0.95 9.02 6.91
CA GLY A 42 -1.11 8.09 8.03
C GLY A 42 -2.28 8.48 8.94
N LEU A 43 -2.40 9.77 9.28
CA LEU A 43 -3.53 10.29 10.04
C LEU A 43 -4.85 10.16 9.28
N GLY A 44 -4.85 10.40 7.95
CA GLY A 44 -6.01 10.18 7.11
C GLY A 44 -6.54 8.74 7.17
N TRP A 45 -5.65 7.76 7.05
CA TRP A 45 -5.99 6.34 7.21
C TRP A 45 -6.45 5.99 8.62
N ALA A 46 -5.85 6.60 9.65
CA ALA A 46 -6.26 6.39 11.03
C ALA A 46 -7.68 6.92 11.29
N VAL A 47 -8.00 8.13 10.82
CA VAL A 47 -9.35 8.72 10.93
C VAL A 47 -10.37 7.88 10.17
N LEU A 48 -10.04 7.43 8.96
CA LEU A 48 -10.91 6.56 8.18
C LEU A 48 -11.16 5.23 8.90
N GLY A 49 -10.11 4.60 9.45
CA GLY A 49 -10.23 3.37 10.25
C GLY A 49 -11.14 3.57 11.45
N ALA A 50 -10.94 4.65 12.21
CA ALA A 50 -11.81 5.02 13.33
C ALA A 50 -13.28 5.17 12.90
N ALA A 51 -13.53 5.90 11.81
CA ALA A 51 -14.88 6.11 11.30
C ALA A 51 -15.57 4.80 10.91
N VAL A 52 -14.85 3.89 10.24
CA VAL A 52 -15.35 2.57 9.87
C VAL A 52 -15.64 1.72 11.11
N SER A 53 -14.74 1.70 12.09
CA SER A 53 -14.94 0.96 13.35
C SER A 53 -16.13 1.48 14.16
N ILE A 54 -16.30 2.80 14.23
CA ILE A 54 -17.45 3.40 14.92
C ILE A 54 -18.74 3.06 14.16
N GLY A 55 -18.74 3.14 12.82
CA GLY A 55 -19.88 2.76 12.00
C GLY A 55 -20.27 1.30 12.19
N ALA A 56 -19.28 0.41 12.23
CA ALA A 56 -19.47 -1.00 12.52
C ALA A 56 -20.03 -1.25 13.92
N TRP A 57 -19.59 -0.50 14.93
CA TRP A 57 -20.09 -0.65 16.30
C TRP A 57 -21.53 -0.14 16.48
N ARG A 58 -21.96 0.81 15.66
CA ARG A 58 -23.35 1.31 15.65
C ARG A 58 -24.34 0.38 14.95
N MET A 59 -23.88 -0.69 14.29
CA MET A 59 -24.78 -1.67 13.69
C MET A 59 -25.34 -2.59 14.77
N ASP A 60 -26.67 -2.77 14.76
CA ASP A 60 -27.33 -3.67 15.70
C ASP A 60 -26.78 -5.09 15.58
N ARG A 61 -26.37 -5.63 16.72
CA ARG A 61 -26.11 -7.05 16.87
C ARG A 61 -27.47 -7.73 16.98
N LEU A 62 -27.74 -8.67 16.08
CA LEU A 62 -28.95 -9.50 16.04
C LEU A 62 -29.03 -10.48 17.25
N GLU A 63 -28.39 -10.15 18.38
CA GLU A 63 -28.37 -10.89 19.63
C GLU A 63 -29.78 -11.04 20.22
N SER A 64 -30.69 -10.12 19.90
CA SER A 64 -32.12 -10.23 20.23
C SER A 64 -32.86 -11.35 19.49
N LEU A 65 -32.27 -11.92 18.44
CA LEU A 65 -32.85 -13.00 17.62
C LEU A 65 -32.23 -14.39 17.89
N ASN A 66 -31.42 -14.56 18.95
CA ASN A 66 -30.72 -15.82 19.25
C ASN A 66 -29.83 -16.35 18.10
N ILE A 67 -29.30 -15.45 17.26
CA ILE A 67 -28.41 -15.81 16.15
C ILE A 67 -26.94 -15.75 16.63
N GLU A 68 -26.12 -16.68 16.13
CA GLU A 68 -24.70 -16.80 16.42
C GLU A 68 -23.96 -15.44 16.27
N PRO A 69 -23.26 -14.94 17.31
CA PRO A 69 -22.68 -13.58 17.34
C PRO A 69 -21.68 -13.28 16.20
N TRP A 70 -21.11 -14.31 15.59
CA TRP A 70 -20.12 -14.22 14.51
C TRP A 70 -20.72 -13.79 13.16
N SER A 71 -22.05 -13.85 13.04
CA SER A 71 -22.79 -13.43 11.84
C SER A 71 -23.15 -11.93 11.83
N ALA A 72 -22.76 -11.17 12.86
CA ALA A 72 -23.09 -9.75 12.93
C ALA A 72 -22.45 -8.97 11.76
N PRO A 73 -23.24 -8.19 10.99
CA PRO A 73 -22.76 -7.53 9.76
C PRO A 73 -21.67 -6.48 10.02
N GLY A 74 -21.59 -5.94 11.23
CA GLY A 74 -20.56 -5.01 11.66
C GLY A 74 -19.20 -5.65 11.97
N LEU A 75 -19.09 -6.97 12.09
CA LEU A 75 -17.86 -7.61 12.61
C LEU A 75 -16.69 -7.50 11.63
N VAL A 76 -16.89 -7.87 10.36
CA VAL A 76 -15.88 -7.74 9.29
C VAL A 76 -15.39 -6.30 9.14
N PRO A 77 -16.28 -5.31 8.86
CA PRO A 77 -15.82 -3.93 8.70
C PRO A 77 -15.22 -3.38 9.98
N GLY A 78 -15.70 -3.80 11.16
CA GLY A 78 -15.16 -3.38 12.46
C GLY A 78 -13.70 -3.79 12.64
N VAL A 79 -13.37 -5.06 12.41
CA VAL A 79 -11.99 -5.58 12.50
C VAL A 79 -11.09 -4.89 11.48
N LEU A 80 -11.55 -4.74 10.23
CA LEU A 80 -10.79 -4.07 9.19
C LEU A 80 -10.51 -2.60 9.53
N GLY A 81 -11.50 -1.89 10.09
CA GLY A 81 -11.35 -0.52 10.58
C GLY A 81 -10.33 -0.40 11.71
N VAL A 82 -10.32 -1.34 12.66
CA VAL A 82 -9.35 -1.36 13.77
C VAL A 82 -7.94 -1.60 13.23
N LEU A 83 -7.76 -2.54 12.31
CA LEU A 83 -6.47 -2.78 11.68
C LEU A 83 -6.00 -1.55 10.89
N MET A 84 -6.90 -0.90 10.14
CA MET A 84 -6.58 0.35 9.44
C MET A 84 -6.19 1.47 10.40
N LEU A 85 -6.88 1.61 11.54
CA LEU A 85 -6.52 2.56 12.59
C LEU A 85 -5.09 2.31 13.09
N VAL A 86 -4.79 1.06 13.44
CA VAL A 86 -3.49 0.66 13.97
C VAL A 86 -2.39 0.90 12.96
N PHE A 87 -2.57 0.48 11.70
CA PHE A 87 -1.57 0.70 10.65
C PHE A 87 -1.45 2.17 10.27
N GLY A 88 -2.54 2.94 10.24
CA GLY A 88 -2.53 4.38 9.98
C GLY A 88 -1.75 5.13 11.06
N LEU A 89 -1.96 4.79 12.33
CA LEU A 89 -1.19 5.33 13.46
C LEU A 89 0.28 4.89 13.39
N ALA A 90 0.54 3.61 13.12
CA ALA A 90 1.90 3.10 12.97
C ALA A 90 2.64 3.84 11.83
N LEU A 91 1.97 4.15 10.72
CA LEU A 91 2.51 4.96 9.63
C LEU A 91 2.75 6.41 10.04
N ALA A 92 1.80 7.04 10.75
CA ALA A 92 1.92 8.42 11.21
C ALA A 92 3.05 8.61 12.24
N LEU A 93 3.32 7.57 13.03
CA LEU A 93 4.38 7.53 14.03
C LEU A 93 5.69 6.95 13.47
N SER A 94 5.67 6.41 12.25
CA SER A 94 6.84 5.77 11.66
C SER A 94 7.90 6.84 11.38
N PRO A 95 9.14 6.66 11.87
CA PRO A 95 10.25 7.53 11.50
C PRO A 95 10.74 7.27 10.08
N ALA A 96 10.13 6.30 9.36
CA ALA A 96 10.44 6.07 7.97
C ALA A 96 10.22 7.36 7.18
N SER A 97 11.30 7.89 6.60
CA SER A 97 11.20 8.87 5.55
C SER A 97 10.39 8.21 4.44
N VAL A 98 9.12 8.57 4.36
CA VAL A 98 8.42 8.52 3.09
C VAL A 98 9.17 9.54 2.25
N ASP A 99 10.23 9.09 1.58
CA ASP A 99 10.77 9.79 0.42
C ASP A 99 9.57 9.92 -0.50
N SER A 100 8.92 11.06 -0.36
CA SER A 100 7.71 11.38 -1.09
C SER A 100 8.24 11.77 -2.44
N ASP A 101 8.58 10.76 -3.25
CA ASP A 101 8.80 10.97 -4.66
C ASP A 101 7.61 11.80 -5.17
N PRO A 102 7.87 12.88 -5.92
CA PRO A 102 6.81 13.73 -6.43
C PRO A 102 5.76 12.82 -7.09
N PRO A 103 4.46 13.02 -6.81
CA PRO A 103 3.41 12.07 -7.17
C PRO A 103 3.58 11.65 -8.63
N GLU A 104 3.99 10.38 -8.82
CA GLU A 104 4.22 9.82 -10.14
C GLU A 104 2.89 9.97 -10.92
N PRO A 105 2.91 10.49 -12.15
CA PRO A 105 1.69 10.66 -12.93
C PRO A 105 0.94 9.33 -13.03
N ILE A 106 -0.39 9.40 -12.87
CA ILE A 106 -1.27 8.22 -12.87
C ILE A 106 -1.03 7.44 -14.17
N ALA A 107 -0.46 6.24 -14.04
CA ALA A 107 -0.31 5.32 -15.14
C ALA A 107 -1.67 4.70 -15.48
N TRP A 108 -2.40 5.30 -16.41
CA TRP A 108 -3.73 4.85 -16.86
C TRP A 108 -3.76 3.36 -17.23
N GLY A 109 -2.65 2.81 -17.75
CA GLY A 109 -2.53 1.37 -18.03
C GLY A 109 -2.58 0.49 -16.76
N LYS A 110 -1.94 0.91 -15.67
CA LYS A 110 -2.02 0.20 -14.38
C LYS A 110 -3.44 0.28 -13.82
N LEU A 111 -4.06 1.45 -13.89
CA LEU A 111 -5.43 1.66 -13.41
C LEU A 111 -6.45 0.83 -14.21
N ALA A 112 -6.34 0.82 -15.54
CA ALA A 112 -7.15 -0.04 -16.40
C ALA A 112 -6.90 -1.53 -16.12
N GLY A 113 -5.65 -1.92 -15.82
CA GLY A 113 -5.32 -3.27 -15.40
C GLY A 113 -6.01 -3.68 -14.09
N ILE A 114 -5.99 -2.83 -13.07
CA ILE A 114 -6.69 -3.07 -11.79
C ILE A 114 -8.18 -3.21 -12.04
N LEU A 115 -8.75 -2.25 -12.77
CA LEU A 115 -10.20 -2.19 -13.00
C LEU A 115 -10.66 -3.39 -13.84
N GLY A 116 -9.90 -3.74 -14.89
CA GLY A 116 -10.17 -4.90 -15.74
C GLY A 116 -10.07 -6.21 -14.97
N LEU A 117 -8.99 -6.41 -14.20
CA LEU A 117 -8.81 -7.64 -13.41
C LEU A 117 -9.88 -7.79 -12.33
N THR A 118 -10.23 -6.69 -11.65
CA THR A 118 -11.32 -6.66 -10.66
C THR A 118 -12.67 -6.94 -11.32
N GLY A 119 -12.94 -6.36 -12.49
CA GLY A 119 -14.14 -6.63 -13.26
C GLY A 119 -14.24 -8.10 -13.68
N ILE A 120 -13.16 -8.70 -14.18
CA ILE A 120 -13.11 -10.12 -14.55
C ILE A 120 -13.42 -11.01 -13.33
N PHE A 121 -12.86 -10.67 -12.17
CA PHE A 121 -13.14 -11.39 -10.93
C PHE A 121 -14.62 -11.31 -10.53
N VAL A 122 -15.20 -10.10 -10.50
CA VAL A 122 -16.58 -9.87 -10.05
C VAL A 122 -17.62 -10.39 -11.04
N PHE A 123 -17.45 -10.15 -12.34
CA PHE A 123 -18.46 -10.50 -13.35
C PHE A 123 -18.24 -11.89 -13.96
N GLY A 124 -17.00 -12.34 -14.03
CA GLY A 124 -16.62 -13.61 -14.64
C GLY A 124 -16.59 -14.75 -13.62
N ALA A 125 -15.78 -14.60 -12.58
CA ALA A 125 -15.43 -15.71 -11.68
C ALA A 125 -16.50 -15.98 -10.61
N LEU A 126 -17.19 -14.94 -10.13
CA LEU A 126 -18.20 -15.07 -9.09
C LEU A 126 -19.32 -16.03 -9.53
N GLY A 127 -19.53 -17.09 -8.74
CA GLY A 127 -20.56 -18.11 -8.98
C GLY A 127 -20.25 -19.14 -10.07
N ARG A 128 -19.09 -19.06 -10.76
CA ARG A 128 -18.69 -20.02 -11.79
C ARG A 128 -17.49 -20.89 -11.42
N VAL A 129 -16.59 -20.36 -10.60
CA VAL A 129 -15.38 -21.04 -10.13
C VAL A 129 -15.27 -20.97 -8.62
N PRO A 130 -14.62 -21.95 -7.97
CA PRO A 130 -14.40 -21.91 -6.53
C PRO A 130 -13.69 -20.62 -6.10
N PHE A 131 -14.22 -19.95 -5.08
CA PHE A 131 -13.70 -18.65 -4.62
C PHE A 131 -12.19 -18.65 -4.36
N ALA A 132 -11.67 -19.70 -3.73
CA ALA A 132 -10.25 -19.81 -3.40
C ALA A 132 -9.35 -19.78 -4.67
N ILE A 133 -9.78 -20.43 -5.75
CA ILE A 133 -9.04 -20.46 -7.01
C ILE A 133 -9.07 -19.07 -7.66
N ALA A 134 -10.25 -18.46 -7.72
CA ALA A 134 -10.42 -17.13 -8.31
C ALA A 134 -9.57 -16.08 -7.59
N ALA A 135 -9.61 -16.06 -6.24
CA ALA A 135 -8.82 -15.14 -5.43
C ALA A 135 -7.31 -15.40 -5.59
N ALA A 136 -6.87 -16.66 -5.58
CA ALA A 136 -5.46 -17.02 -5.76
C ALA A 136 -4.93 -16.55 -7.12
N VAL A 137 -5.68 -16.78 -8.22
CA VAL A 137 -5.28 -16.36 -9.57
C VAL A 137 -5.19 -14.84 -9.67
N VAL A 138 -6.19 -14.11 -9.17
CA VAL A 138 -6.18 -12.64 -9.22
C VAL A 138 -5.01 -12.06 -8.42
N MET A 139 -4.82 -12.52 -7.18
CA MET A 139 -3.69 -12.07 -6.34
C MET A 139 -2.36 -12.42 -6.99
N PHE A 140 -2.22 -13.63 -7.54
CA PHE A 140 -1.01 -14.07 -8.22
C PHE A 140 -0.70 -13.19 -9.44
N VAL A 141 -1.65 -12.99 -10.35
CA VAL A 141 -1.46 -12.17 -11.56
C VAL A 141 -1.08 -10.74 -11.19
N TRP A 142 -1.77 -10.16 -10.20
CA TRP A 142 -1.50 -8.80 -9.76
C TRP A 142 -0.11 -8.65 -9.12
N MET A 143 0.21 -9.50 -8.14
CA MET A 143 1.52 -9.49 -7.49
C MET A 143 2.65 -9.77 -8.48
N LEU A 144 2.45 -10.66 -9.45
CA LEU A 144 3.42 -10.95 -10.50
C LEU A 144 3.67 -9.71 -11.37
N THR A 145 2.61 -9.02 -11.79
CA THR A 145 2.70 -7.79 -12.61
C THR A 145 3.48 -6.69 -11.89
N LEU A 146 3.22 -6.49 -10.59
CA LEU A 146 3.89 -5.46 -9.80
C LEU A 146 5.36 -5.80 -9.49
N SER A 147 5.65 -7.08 -9.22
CA SER A 147 6.98 -7.51 -8.79
C SER A 147 7.95 -7.78 -9.93
N TRP A 148 7.45 -7.93 -11.16
CA TRP A 148 8.24 -8.36 -12.32
C TRP A 148 9.49 -7.52 -12.58
N ASN A 149 9.37 -6.19 -12.44
CA ASN A 149 10.48 -5.26 -12.65
C ASN A 149 11.08 -4.72 -11.33
N ALA A 150 10.45 -5.01 -10.19
CA ALA A 150 10.86 -4.46 -8.90
C ALA A 150 11.83 -5.37 -8.14
N SER A 151 11.84 -6.68 -8.42
CA SER A 151 12.64 -7.63 -7.65
C SER A 151 13.95 -8.00 -8.34
N PRO A 152 15.10 -7.92 -7.64
CA PRO A 152 16.39 -8.42 -8.14
C PRO A 152 16.50 -9.96 -8.06
N ALA A 153 15.50 -10.65 -7.51
CA ALA A 153 15.54 -12.10 -7.32
C ALA A 153 15.45 -12.88 -8.66
N PRO A 154 15.98 -14.11 -8.73
CA PRO A 154 15.78 -14.98 -9.88
C PRO A 154 14.29 -15.20 -10.15
N ARG A 155 13.87 -15.10 -11.43
CA ARG A 155 12.45 -15.14 -11.85
C ARG A 155 11.69 -16.35 -11.29
N ALA A 156 12.31 -17.53 -11.30
CA ALA A 156 11.69 -18.75 -10.76
C ALA A 156 11.39 -18.65 -9.24
N ARG A 157 12.31 -18.08 -8.46
CA ARG A 157 12.14 -17.89 -7.01
C ARG A 157 11.08 -16.83 -6.71
N LEU A 158 11.02 -15.79 -7.53
CA LEU A 158 10.00 -14.75 -7.42
C LEU A 158 8.59 -15.34 -7.66
N VAL A 159 8.40 -16.04 -8.78
CA VAL A 159 7.13 -16.69 -9.13
C VAL A 159 6.69 -17.66 -8.05
N LEU A 160 7.60 -18.50 -7.54
CA LEU A 160 7.28 -19.45 -6.48
C LEU A 160 6.83 -18.74 -5.19
N ARG A 161 7.53 -17.70 -4.76
CA ARG A 161 7.15 -16.93 -3.57
C ARG A 161 5.76 -16.34 -3.72
N ILE A 162 5.47 -15.74 -4.87
CA ILE A 162 4.18 -15.12 -5.16
C ILE A 162 3.07 -16.16 -5.21
N ALA A 163 3.29 -17.29 -5.88
CA ALA A 163 2.34 -18.38 -5.95
C ALA A 163 1.99 -18.91 -4.55
N VAL A 164 3.02 -19.12 -3.71
CA VAL A 164 2.84 -19.57 -2.32
C VAL A 164 2.08 -18.53 -1.51
N THR A 165 2.47 -17.25 -1.55
CA THR A 165 1.79 -16.21 -0.77
C THR A 165 0.35 -16.00 -1.23
N ALA A 166 0.09 -16.01 -2.54
CA ALA A 166 -1.26 -15.84 -3.09
C ALA A 166 -2.15 -17.04 -2.78
N GLY A 167 -1.61 -18.26 -2.89
CA GLY A 167 -2.33 -19.49 -2.55
C GLY A 167 -2.69 -19.56 -1.06
N ILE A 168 -1.72 -19.31 -0.17
CA ILE A 168 -1.96 -19.30 1.28
C ILE A 168 -2.97 -18.21 1.64
N ALA A 169 -2.82 -16.99 1.13
CA ALA A 169 -3.75 -15.90 1.43
C ALA A 169 -5.17 -16.26 0.98
N ALA A 170 -5.33 -16.79 -0.24
CA ALA A 170 -6.64 -17.18 -0.76
C ALA A 170 -7.30 -18.30 0.07
N LEU A 171 -6.52 -19.30 0.50
CA LEU A 171 -7.01 -20.39 1.36
C LEU A 171 -7.45 -19.88 2.73
N VAL A 172 -6.63 -19.04 3.37
CA VAL A 172 -6.96 -18.43 4.66
C VAL A 172 -8.24 -17.61 4.55
N ILE A 173 -8.36 -16.77 3.52
CA ILE A 173 -9.57 -15.96 3.30
C ILE A 173 -10.79 -16.86 3.04
N ALA A 174 -10.65 -17.92 2.24
CA ALA A 174 -11.73 -18.85 1.97
C ALA A 174 -12.22 -19.57 3.24
N HIS A 175 -11.31 -20.06 4.08
CA HIS A 175 -11.67 -20.66 5.38
C HIS A 175 -12.33 -19.64 6.30
N LEU A 176 -11.84 -18.40 6.33
CA LEU A 176 -12.43 -17.36 7.16
C LEU A 176 -13.89 -17.09 6.74
N PHE A 177 -14.20 -17.11 5.44
CA PHE A 177 -15.58 -17.00 4.97
C PHE A 177 -16.45 -18.24 5.25
N GLN A 178 -15.90 -19.44 5.06
CA GLN A 178 -16.65 -20.69 5.24
C GLN A 178 -16.90 -21.01 6.71
N ASP A 179 -15.88 -20.90 7.56
CA ASP A 179 -15.89 -21.37 8.93
C ASP A 179 -16.27 -20.27 9.92
N VAL A 180 -15.80 -19.04 9.71
CA VAL A 180 -16.07 -17.92 10.63
C VAL A 180 -17.35 -17.18 10.22
N PHE A 181 -17.55 -16.93 8.93
CA PHE A 181 -18.74 -16.23 8.44
C PHE A 181 -19.87 -17.14 7.97
N LEU A 182 -19.69 -18.47 8.00
CA LEU A 182 -20.69 -19.46 7.59
C LEU A 182 -21.26 -19.18 6.18
N VAL A 183 -20.50 -18.50 5.34
CA VAL A 183 -20.90 -18.18 3.96
C VAL A 183 -20.58 -19.38 3.10
N ARG A 184 -21.61 -19.98 2.51
CA ARG A 184 -21.42 -21.02 1.49
C ARG A 184 -20.91 -20.37 0.21
N LEU A 185 -19.60 -20.37 0.05
CA LEU A 185 -18.95 -20.06 -1.23
C LEU A 185 -19.07 -21.29 -2.15
N PRO A 186 -19.57 -21.13 -3.39
CA PRO A 186 -19.52 -22.18 -4.41
C PRO A 186 -18.08 -22.48 -4.85
#